data_AF-A0A1C5WQI9-F1
#
_entry.id   AF-A0A1C5WQI9-F1
#
_cell.length_a   1.000
_cell.length_b   1.000
_cell.length_c   1.000
_cell.angle_alpha   90.00
_cell.angle_beta   90.00
_cell.angle_gamma   90.00
#
_symmetry.space_group_name_H-M   'P 1'
#
loop_
_entity.id
_entity.type
_entity.pdbx_description
1 polymer ?
#
loop_
_entity_poly.entity_id
_entity_poly.type
_entity_poly.pdbx_seq_one_letter_code
_entity_poly.pdbx_strand_id
1 'polypeptide(L)'
;MRYIIETTKTDAGTRVLPITEDVAQMFQAIIEDRNAPKVEKAIDGYSGFLFYDDNGMPLVAMHWQHRFNHMVGRYNDIYRVQMPNITPHVCRHTYCSNMAKSGMNPKTLQYLMGHSDISVTMNVYTHIGFDDAEEELKRMEEFRKAQAEVEKKNEKPMSQKMFKVI
;
A
#
# COMPACT_ATOMS: atom_id res chain seq x y z
N MET A 1 22.42 21.24 -8.94
CA MET A 1 21.11 20.57 -9.08
C MET A 1 20.04 21.54 -8.61
N ARG A 2 18.96 21.75 -9.36
CA ARG A 2 17.84 22.61 -8.96
C ARG A 2 16.67 21.70 -8.57
N TYR A 3 16.06 21.98 -7.42
CA TYR A 3 14.84 21.30 -6.99
C TYR A 3 13.62 22.07 -7.51
N ILE A 4 12.62 21.33 -7.97
CA ILE A 4 11.33 21.84 -8.39
C ILE A 4 10.23 20.93 -7.84
N ILE A 5 9.11 21.51 -7.42
CA ILE A 5 7.89 20.76 -7.10
C ILE A 5 6.97 20.81 -8.32
N GLU A 6 6.80 19.67 -8.98
CA GLU A 6 5.81 19.53 -10.06
C GLU A 6 4.45 19.14 -9.47
N THR A 7 3.41 19.86 -9.86
CA THR A 7 2.04 19.48 -9.54
C THR A 7 1.59 18.32 -10.42
N THR A 8 0.63 17.54 -9.92
CA THR A 8 0.11 16.40 -10.66
C THR A 8 -0.60 16.88 -11.92
N LYS A 9 -0.27 16.28 -13.08
CA LYS A 9 -0.85 16.62 -14.39
C LYS A 9 -2.37 16.35 -14.48
N THR A 10 -2.90 15.51 -13.58
CA THR A 10 -4.30 15.09 -13.54
C THR A 10 -4.76 14.96 -12.10
N ASP A 11 -6.05 15.16 -11.84
CA ASP A 11 -6.64 14.98 -10.50
C ASP A 11 -6.39 13.59 -9.93
N ALA A 12 -6.33 12.55 -10.77
CA ALA A 12 -6.01 11.18 -10.36
C ALA A 12 -4.63 11.04 -9.68
N GLY A 13 -3.72 12.00 -9.91
CA GLY A 13 -2.41 12.03 -9.27
C GLY A 13 -2.47 12.48 -7.81
N THR A 14 -3.48 13.29 -7.44
CA THR A 14 -3.67 13.79 -6.07
C THR A 14 -4.69 12.91 -5.35
N ARG A 15 -4.26 12.20 -4.31
CA ARG A 15 -5.11 11.24 -3.58
C ARG A 15 -4.67 11.03 -2.15
N VAL A 16 -5.60 10.52 -1.34
CA VAL A 16 -5.34 10.10 0.04
C VAL A 16 -5.27 8.59 0.08
N LEU A 17 -4.22 8.06 0.68
CA LEU A 17 -4.01 6.62 0.81
C LEU A 17 -4.24 6.19 2.26
N PRO A 18 -5.13 5.22 2.52
CA PRO A 18 -5.15 4.56 3.82
C PRO A 18 -3.84 3.78 3.97
N ILE A 19 -3.22 3.91 5.15
CA ILE A 19 -2.04 3.14 5.52
C ILE A 19 -2.42 2.13 6.59
N THR A 20 -1.77 0.96 6.55
CA THR A 20 -1.90 -0.03 7.61
C THR A 20 -1.12 0.43 8.84
N GLU A 21 -1.41 -0.17 10.00
CA GLU A 21 -0.71 0.10 11.25
C GLU A 21 0.81 -0.11 11.10
N ASP A 22 1.23 -1.21 10.49
CA ASP A 22 2.65 -1.50 10.22
C ASP A 22 3.32 -0.38 9.40
N VAL A 23 2.62 0.18 8.40
CA VAL A 23 3.14 1.28 7.58
C VAL A 23 3.21 2.58 8.38
N ALA A 24 2.23 2.85 9.24
CA ALA A 24 2.25 4.00 10.14
C ALA A 24 3.45 3.91 11.11
N GLN A 25 3.69 2.74 11.69
CA GLN A 25 4.84 2.49 12.57
C GLN A 25 6.17 2.66 11.84
N MET A 26 6.28 2.21 10.58
CA MET A 26 7.48 2.47 9.77
C MET A 26 7.73 3.96 9.55
N PHE A 27 6.69 4.75 9.25
CA PHE A 27 6.84 6.20 9.12
C PHE A 27 7.22 6.87 10.44
N GLN A 28 6.64 6.43 11.55
CA GLN A 28 6.98 6.92 12.87
C GLN A 28 8.45 6.66 13.20
N ALA A 29 8.93 5.44 12.95
CA ALA A 29 10.34 5.07 13.16
C ALA A 29 11.30 5.92 12.31
N ILE A 30 10.94 6.23 11.05
CA ILE A 30 11.72 7.14 10.19
C ILE A 30 11.80 8.55 10.79
N ILE A 31 10.71 9.05 11.38
CA ILE A 31 10.66 10.38 12.00
C ILE A 31 11.46 10.41 13.31
N GLU A 32 11.51 9.31 14.04
CA GLU A 32 12.26 9.20 15.30
C GLU A 32 13.77 9.04 15.07
N ASP A 33 14.17 8.26 14.05
CA ASP A 33 15.57 7.99 13.74
C ASP A 33 16.25 9.15 12.95
N ARG A 34 15.46 10.02 12.32
CA ARG A 34 16.04 11.14 11.56
C ARG A 34 16.71 12.14 12.50
N ASN A 35 17.91 12.57 12.13
CA ASN A 35 18.50 13.76 12.71
C ASN A 35 17.66 14.98 12.31
N ALA A 36 17.21 15.76 13.30
CA ALA A 36 16.49 17.00 13.03
C ALA A 36 17.36 17.93 12.16
N PRO A 37 16.88 18.39 10.99
CA PRO A 37 17.65 19.28 10.15
C PRO A 37 17.89 20.59 10.91
N LYS A 38 19.13 21.08 10.90
CA LYS A 38 19.49 22.35 11.55
C LYS A 38 18.68 23.54 11.02
N VAL A 39 18.30 23.45 9.74
CA VAL A 39 17.44 24.41 9.05
C VAL A 39 16.47 23.61 8.19
N GLU A 40 15.17 23.79 8.42
CA GLU A 40 14.14 23.18 7.59
C GLU A 40 14.21 23.75 6.18
N LYS A 41 14.36 22.88 5.18
CA LYS A 41 14.45 23.30 3.78
C LYS A 41 13.05 23.54 3.24
N ALA A 42 12.85 24.71 2.63
CA ALA A 42 11.66 25.03 1.87
C ALA A 42 11.99 25.02 0.36
N ILE A 43 11.18 24.35 -0.44
CA ILE A 43 11.28 24.26 -1.90
C ILE A 43 9.91 24.58 -2.47
N ASP A 44 9.81 25.63 -3.28
CA ASP A 44 8.56 26.10 -3.90
C ASP A 44 7.38 26.24 -2.91
N GLY A 45 7.66 26.68 -1.68
CA GLY A 45 6.66 26.86 -0.62
C GLY A 45 6.33 25.60 0.19
N TYR A 46 6.91 24.45 -0.17
CA TYR A 46 6.77 23.18 0.57
C TYR A 46 7.95 22.98 1.53
N SER A 47 7.65 22.55 2.75
CA SER A 47 8.62 22.17 3.80
C SER A 47 8.13 20.91 4.51
N GLY A 48 8.89 20.39 5.47
CA GLY A 48 8.52 19.17 6.19
C GLY A 48 8.75 17.91 5.37
N PHE A 49 9.75 17.91 4.49
CA PHE A 49 10.10 16.71 3.73
C PHE A 49 10.45 15.58 4.68
N LEU A 50 10.03 14.36 4.33
CA LEU A 50 10.24 13.19 5.18
C LEU A 50 11.65 12.61 5.04
N PHE A 51 12.19 12.59 3.81
CA PHE A 51 13.44 11.92 3.49
C PHE A 51 14.53 12.89 3.04
N TYR A 52 15.67 12.87 3.73
CA TYR A 52 16.83 13.72 3.47
C TYR A 52 18.07 12.88 3.10
N ASP A 53 19.00 13.47 2.35
CA ASP A 53 20.35 12.97 2.20
C ASP A 53 21.26 13.43 3.35
N ASP A 54 22.52 12.99 3.33
CA ASP A 54 23.52 13.32 4.35
C ASP A 54 23.88 14.82 4.38
N ASN A 55 23.53 15.57 3.32
CA ASN A 55 23.70 17.02 3.25
C ASN A 55 22.45 17.79 3.72
N GLY A 56 21.40 17.08 4.17
CA GLY A 56 20.13 17.67 4.59
C GLY A 56 19.26 18.16 3.44
N MET A 57 19.46 17.66 2.22
CA MET A 57 18.64 17.97 1.05
C MET A 57 17.61 16.85 0.78
N PRO A 58 16.41 17.15 0.28
CA PRO A 58 15.40 16.12 0.04
C PRO A 58 15.86 15.05 -0.97
N LEU A 59 15.51 13.79 -0.71
CA LEU A 59 15.84 12.71 -1.63
C LEU A 59 15.04 12.80 -2.93
N VAL A 60 15.71 12.62 -4.07
CA VAL A 60 15.09 12.49 -5.40
C VAL A 60 15.12 11.04 -5.91
N ALA A 61 14.40 10.75 -6.99
CA ALA A 61 14.26 9.41 -7.56
C ALA A 61 15.59 8.67 -7.80
N MET A 62 16.62 9.40 -8.26
CA MET A 62 17.95 8.83 -8.51
C MET A 62 18.59 8.26 -7.23
N HIS A 63 18.43 8.91 -6.08
CA HIS A 63 18.95 8.39 -4.80
C HIS A 63 18.31 7.05 -4.46
N TRP A 64 16.99 6.92 -4.65
CA TRP A 64 16.29 5.67 -4.42
C TRP A 64 16.73 4.58 -5.39
N GLN A 65 16.91 4.91 -6.67
CA GLN A 65 17.41 3.96 -7.66
C GLN A 65 18.79 3.40 -7.28
N HIS A 66 19.73 4.27 -6.86
CA HIS A 66 21.04 3.81 -6.39
C HIS A 66 20.95 2.97 -5.13
N ARG A 67 20.14 3.37 -4.14
CA ARG A 67 19.91 2.59 -2.92
C ARG A 67 19.40 1.18 -3.24
N PHE A 68 18.41 1.07 -4.12
CA PHE A 68 17.89 -0.24 -4.57
C PHE A 68 18.95 -1.09 -5.26
N ASN A 69 19.71 -0.51 -6.19
CA ASN A 69 20.79 -1.23 -6.87
C ASN A 69 21.83 -1.75 -5.88
N HIS A 70 22.23 -0.95 -4.88
CA HIS A 70 23.16 -1.37 -3.84
C HIS A 70 22.58 -2.48 -2.95
N MET A 71 21.31 -2.39 -2.57
CA MET A 71 20.65 -3.43 -1.77
C MET A 71 20.57 -4.76 -2.54
N VAL A 72 20.19 -4.72 -3.82
CA VAL A 72 20.13 -5.90 -4.68
C VAL A 72 21.53 -6.49 -4.89
N GLY A 73 22.53 -5.67 -5.18
CA GLY A 73 23.92 -6.12 -5.32
C GLY A 73 24.42 -6.82 -4.06
N ARG A 74 24.24 -6.20 -2.89
CA ARG A 74 24.66 -6.78 -1.62
C ARG A 74 23.94 -8.09 -1.29
N TYR A 75 22.65 -8.21 -1.60
CA TYR A 75 21.94 -9.48 -1.45
C TYR A 75 22.53 -10.55 -2.37
N ASN A 76 22.78 -10.18 -3.63
CA ASN A 76 23.31 -11.06 -4.67
C ASN A 76 24.73 -11.55 -4.36
N ASP A 77 25.53 -10.78 -3.63
CA ASP A 77 26.85 -11.21 -3.14
C ASP A 77 26.77 -12.30 -2.04
N ILE A 78 25.65 -12.35 -1.30
CA ILE A 78 25.49 -13.23 -0.13
C ILE A 78 24.72 -14.51 -0.47
N TYR A 79 23.67 -14.40 -1.29
CA TYR A 79 22.73 -15.49 -1.53
C TYR A 79 22.96 -16.17 -2.88
N ARG A 80 22.81 -17.51 -2.90
CA ARG A 80 22.95 -18.31 -4.13
C ARG A 80 21.87 -18.01 -5.17
N VAL A 81 20.64 -17.80 -4.72
CA VAL A 81 19.53 -17.41 -5.59
C VAL A 81 19.55 -15.90 -5.74
N GLN A 82 19.84 -15.44 -6.94
CA GLN A 82 20.01 -14.03 -7.24
C GLN A 82 18.65 -13.34 -7.34
N MET A 83 18.52 -12.16 -6.74
CA MET A 83 17.39 -11.28 -6.97
C MET A 83 17.48 -10.63 -8.35
N PRO A 84 16.34 -10.48 -9.04
CA PRO A 84 16.26 -9.72 -10.27
C PRO A 84 16.52 -8.22 -10.00
N ASN A 85 16.60 -7.42 -11.05
CA ASN A 85 16.67 -5.97 -10.91
C ASN A 85 15.38 -5.43 -10.25
N ILE A 86 15.50 -4.86 -9.05
CA ILE A 86 14.38 -4.26 -8.31
C ILE A 86 14.54 -2.74 -8.34
N THR A 87 13.46 -2.05 -8.71
CA THR A 87 13.38 -0.59 -8.66
C THR A 87 12.16 -0.16 -7.83
N PRO A 88 12.08 1.10 -7.37
CA PRO A 88 10.88 1.61 -6.70
C PRO A 88 9.59 1.38 -7.50
N HIS A 89 9.67 1.40 -8.83
CA HIS A 89 8.51 1.13 -9.70
C HIS A 89 8.05 -0.33 -9.62
N VAL A 90 8.99 -1.28 -9.47
CA VAL A 90 8.68 -2.71 -9.28
C VAL A 90 7.92 -2.93 -7.98
N CYS A 91 8.23 -2.20 -6.90
CA CYS A 91 7.47 -2.26 -5.65
C CYS A 91 5.99 -1.89 -5.88
N ARG A 92 5.72 -0.81 -6.65
CA ARG A 92 4.36 -0.39 -6.99
C ARG A 92 3.63 -1.45 -7.85
N HIS A 93 4.31 -2.06 -8.82
CA HIS A 93 3.73 -3.18 -9.57
C HIS A 93 3.43 -4.41 -8.72
N THR A 94 4.33 -4.73 -7.78
CA THR A 94 4.17 -5.86 -6.87
C THR A 94 2.96 -5.64 -5.95
N TYR A 95 2.81 -4.43 -5.40
CA TYR A 95 1.62 -4.04 -4.65
C TYR A 95 0.34 -4.23 -5.48
N CYS A 96 0.31 -3.69 -6.71
CA CYS A 96 -0.85 -3.82 -7.60
C CYS A 96 -1.21 -5.29 -7.86
N SER A 97 -0.21 -6.11 -8.17
CA SER A 97 -0.38 -7.53 -8.48
C SER A 97 -0.88 -8.33 -7.29
N ASN A 98 -0.35 -8.06 -6.09
CA ASN A 98 -0.77 -8.76 -4.89
C ASN A 98 -2.20 -8.38 -4.49
N MET A 99 -2.57 -7.11 -4.59
CA MET A 99 -3.94 -6.65 -4.29
C MET A 99 -4.95 -7.18 -5.32
N ALA A 100 -4.56 -7.26 -6.60
CA ALA A 100 -5.40 -7.87 -7.62
C ALA A 100 -5.63 -9.37 -7.32
N LYS A 101 -4.56 -10.11 -6.99
CA LYS A 101 -4.64 -11.53 -6.61
C LYS A 101 -5.43 -11.79 -5.34
N SER A 102 -5.47 -10.84 -4.40
CA SER A 102 -6.31 -10.94 -3.20
C SER A 102 -7.79 -10.63 -3.47
N GLY A 103 -8.18 -10.42 -4.73
CA GLY A 103 -9.55 -10.10 -5.13
C GLY A 103 -9.98 -8.68 -4.77
N MET A 104 -9.05 -7.72 -4.68
CA MET A 104 -9.42 -6.32 -4.46
C MET A 104 -10.29 -5.83 -5.62
N ASN A 105 -11.29 -4.99 -5.32
CA ASN A 105 -12.10 -4.36 -6.37
C ASN A 105 -11.19 -3.52 -7.31
N PRO A 106 -11.27 -3.71 -8.65
CA PRO A 106 -10.40 -3.02 -9.60
C PRO A 106 -10.51 -1.48 -9.57
N LYS A 107 -11.69 -0.92 -9.23
CA LYS A 107 -11.87 0.53 -9.09
C LYS A 107 -11.21 1.07 -7.82
N THR A 108 -11.30 0.33 -6.72
CA THR A 108 -10.55 0.65 -5.50
C THR A 108 -9.05 0.61 -5.77
N LEU A 109 -8.56 -0.44 -6.44
CA LEU A 109 -7.15 -0.55 -6.78
C LEU A 109 -6.71 0.56 -7.75
N GLN A 110 -7.54 0.91 -8.73
CA GLN A 110 -7.27 2.06 -9.63
C GLN A 110 -7.07 3.36 -8.84
N TYR A 111 -7.94 3.65 -7.86
CA TYR A 111 -7.81 4.82 -7.00
C TYR A 111 -6.49 4.77 -6.19
N LEU A 112 -6.22 3.67 -5.49
CA LEU A 112 -5.00 3.52 -4.68
C LEU A 112 -3.73 3.65 -5.52
N MET A 113 -3.75 3.13 -6.74
CA MET A 113 -2.65 3.24 -7.69
C MET A 113 -2.53 4.65 -8.28
N GLY A 114 -3.63 5.42 -8.41
CA GLY A 114 -3.63 6.72 -9.08
C GLY A 114 -3.51 6.59 -10.60
N HIS A 115 -4.12 5.56 -11.19
CA HIS A 115 -4.16 5.40 -12.64
C HIS A 115 -5.33 6.19 -13.24
N SER A 116 -5.05 7.09 -14.17
CA SER A 116 -6.08 7.83 -14.91
C SER A 116 -6.93 6.92 -15.79
N ASP A 117 -6.33 5.88 -16.37
CA ASP A 117 -7.02 4.84 -17.14
C ASP A 117 -7.07 3.52 -16.36
N ILE A 118 -8.27 2.92 -16.31
CA ILE A 118 -8.50 1.63 -15.67
C ILE A 118 -7.82 0.48 -16.41
N SER A 119 -7.57 0.62 -17.72
CA SER A 119 -6.89 -0.40 -18.53
C SER A 119 -5.54 -0.81 -17.93
N VAL A 120 -4.80 0.16 -17.38
CA VAL A 120 -3.50 -0.05 -16.73
C VAL A 120 -3.62 -0.96 -15.51
N THR A 121 -4.67 -0.79 -14.71
CA THR A 121 -4.95 -1.66 -13.56
C THR A 121 -5.45 -3.02 -14.01
N MET A 122 -6.34 -3.07 -15.01
CA MET A 122 -6.93 -4.30 -15.53
C MET A 122 -5.91 -5.22 -16.21
N ASN A 123 -4.82 -4.68 -16.76
CA ASN A 123 -3.72 -5.48 -17.31
C ASN A 123 -3.12 -6.45 -16.27
N VAL A 124 -3.24 -6.15 -14.98
CA VAL A 124 -2.77 -6.99 -13.88
C VAL A 124 -3.74 -8.13 -13.55
N TYR A 125 -5.02 -7.97 -13.91
CA TYR A 125 -6.08 -8.98 -13.75
C TYR A 125 -6.21 -9.91 -14.97
N THR A 126 -5.31 -9.83 -15.94
CA THR A 126 -5.36 -10.60 -17.20
C THR A 126 -5.29 -12.13 -17.03
N HIS A 127 -5.00 -12.60 -15.81
CA HIS A 127 -4.99 -14.02 -15.46
C HIS A 127 -6.31 -14.52 -14.84
N ILE A 128 -7.36 -13.69 -14.71
CA ILE A 128 -8.66 -14.17 -14.24
C ILE A 128 -9.24 -15.16 -15.26
N GLY A 129 -9.37 -16.42 -14.83
CA GLY A 129 -9.95 -17.53 -15.59
C GLY A 129 -11.24 -18.07 -14.96
N PHE A 130 -11.66 -19.25 -15.42
CA PHE A 130 -12.85 -19.93 -14.91
C PHE A 130 -12.71 -20.29 -13.41
N ASP A 131 -11.52 -20.73 -13.00
CA ASP A 131 -11.27 -21.14 -11.61
C ASP A 131 -11.43 -19.96 -10.63
N ASP A 132 -10.97 -18.76 -11.00
CA ASP A 132 -11.17 -17.54 -10.21
C ASP A 132 -12.66 -17.17 -10.08
N ALA A 133 -13.44 -17.37 -11.15
CA ALA A 133 -14.87 -17.13 -11.13
C ALA A 133 -15.62 -18.12 -10.22
N GLU A 134 -15.17 -19.38 -10.19
CA GLU A 134 -15.71 -20.41 -9.30
C GLU A 134 -15.38 -20.11 -7.83
N GLU A 135 -14.14 -19.71 -7.54
CA GLU A 135 -13.72 -19.28 -6.20
C GLU A 135 -14.50 -18.07 -5.70
N GLU A 136 -14.73 -17.07 -6.56
CA GLU A 136 -15.49 -15.88 -6.19
C GLU A 136 -16.96 -16.23 -5.88
N LEU A 137 -17.58 -17.13 -6.67
CA LEU A 137 -18.92 -17.64 -6.37
C LEU A 137 -18.96 -18.38 -5.03
N LYS A 138 -17.97 -19.24 -4.73
CA LYS A 138 -17.85 -19.93 -3.44
C LYS A 138 -17.75 -18.93 -2.28
N ARG A 139 -16.89 -17.91 -2.42
CA ARG A 139 -16.72 -16.84 -1.42
C ARG A 139 -18.02 -16.07 -1.18
N MET A 140 -18.78 -15.77 -2.23
CA MET A 140 -20.09 -15.13 -2.12
C MET A 140 -21.10 -16.01 -1.36
N GLU A 141 -21.11 -17.32 -1.60
CA GLU A 141 -21.98 -18.25 -0.88
C GLU A 141 -21.62 -18.37 0.60
N GLU A 142 -20.33 -18.44 0.91
CA GLU A 142 -19.83 -18.45 2.30
C GLU A 142 -20.22 -17.17 3.05
N PHE A 143 -20.04 -16.01 2.41
CA PHE A 143 -20.43 -14.73 2.99
C PHE A 143 -21.94 -14.66 3.27
N ARG A 144 -22.79 -15.14 2.34
CA ARG A 144 -24.24 -15.24 2.54
C ARG A 144 -24.61 -16.16 3.70
N LYS A 145 -23.95 -17.31 3.82
CA LYS A 145 -24.16 -18.25 4.95
C LYS A 145 -23.78 -17.58 6.28
N ALA A 146 -22.63 -16.91 6.33
CA ALA A 146 -22.18 -16.18 7.53
C ALA A 146 -23.17 -15.07 7.93
N GLN A 147 -23.70 -14.29 6.98
CA GLN A 147 -24.72 -13.28 7.26
C GLN A 147 -25.99 -13.89 7.85
N ALA A 148 -26.50 -14.97 7.24
CA ALA A 148 -27.70 -15.65 7.72
C ALA A 148 -27.53 -16.26 9.13
N GLU A 149 -26.34 -16.71 9.50
CA GLU A 149 -26.03 -17.19 10.85
C GLU A 149 -25.99 -16.06 11.89
N VAL A 150 -25.47 -14.90 11.51
CA VAL A 150 -25.46 -13.70 12.36
C VAL A 150 -26.88 -13.19 12.60
N GLU A 151 -27.72 -13.13 11.57
CA GLU A 151 -29.13 -12.75 11.68
C GLU A 151 -29.90 -13.70 12.62
N LYS A 152 -29.72 -15.02 12.46
CA LYS A 152 -30.32 -16.03 13.36
C LYS A 152 -29.84 -15.95 14.80
N LYS A 153 -28.61 -15.46 15.05
CA LYS A 153 -28.11 -15.22 16.41
C LYS A 153 -28.73 -13.98 17.05
N ASN A 154 -28.99 -12.94 16.27
CA ASN A 154 -29.64 -11.72 16.74
C ASN A 154 -31.14 -11.91 17.04
N GLU A 155 -31.80 -12.90 16.41
CA GLU A 155 -33.21 -13.23 16.66
C GLU A 155 -33.45 -14.10 17.92
N LYS A 156 -32.42 -14.76 18.48
CA LYS A 156 -32.59 -15.53 19.72
C LYS A 156 -32.55 -14.59 20.92
N PRO A 157 -33.63 -14.48 21.73
CA PRO A 157 -33.64 -13.56 22.86
C PRO A 157 -32.61 -14.02 23.90
N MET A 158 -31.72 -13.12 24.32
CA MET A 158 -30.89 -13.33 25.50
C MET A 158 -31.82 -13.46 26.70
N SER A 159 -31.98 -14.69 27.21
CA SER A 159 -32.63 -14.95 28.49
C SER A 159 -31.76 -14.34 29.59
N GLN A 160 -32.06 -13.10 29.97
CA GLN A 160 -31.56 -12.49 31.20
C GLN A 160 -32.17 -13.28 32.36
N LYS A 161 -31.43 -14.27 32.87
CA LYS A 161 -31.72 -14.82 34.20
C LYS A 161 -31.42 -13.71 35.21
N MET A 162 -32.50 -13.04 35.66
CA MET A 162 -32.47 -12.16 36.82
C MET A 162 -31.87 -12.91 38.01
N PHE A 163 -30.70 -12.46 38.47
CA PHE A 163 -30.20 -12.81 39.79
C PHE A 163 -31.13 -12.16 40.81
N LYS A 164 -31.85 -12.99 41.58
CA LYS A 164 -32.64 -12.59 42.74
C LYS A 164 -31.79 -12.87 44.00
N VAL A 165 -31.53 -11.81 44.77
CA VAL A 165 -31.40 -11.76 46.26
C VAL A 165 -30.16 -12.48 46.83
N ILE A 166 -29.36 -11.91 47.73
CA ILE A 166 -29.63 -11.28 49.05
C ILE A 166 -28.87 -9.97 49.19
#